data_AF-A0A2D8I2N7-F1
#
_entry.id   AF-A0A2D8I2N7-F1
#
_cell.length_a   1.000
_cell.length_b   1.000
_cell.length_c   1.000
_cell.angle_alpha   90.00
_cell.angle_beta   90.00
_cell.angle_gamma   90.00
#
_symmetry.space_group_name_H-M   'P 1'
#
loop_
_entity.id
_entity.type
_entity.pdbx_description
1 polymer ?
#
loop_
_entity_poly.entity_id
_entity_poly.type
_entity_poly.pdbx_seq_one_letter_code
_entity_poly.pdbx_strand_id
1 'polypeptide(L)'
;MRVTIKLVYFFCFIFILINQSRAQLHPVNALGREMFDSFRLSNFDLFLKNSIFSLKESEFKWFLNNIRNKSIRDELIYLHQQDFPEDTSYNEKWKIAFEHQWRNQIRHLARHSSSQIKTESFIPILKEASEYGIQWKTTRLLGIEVLLPVGWKNGRFEIKGDLDLDESNSSERVLYIDRGLSYRFTLSKDTYGRTFMIGTDPENSDLNYDTGIIGNGSGQGDVILKFNEKTPSKLFYFCPDQKGAGGPILVKDPDDQGKPNQRLDLLLTFSFDQPKRAFQIMIKQVVLSHKGPIFTQRPSFIGEVTLPRGLSF
;
A
#
# COMPACT_ATOMS: atom_id res chain seq x y z
N MET A 1 20.17 15.27 -62.67
CA MET A 1 20.47 14.02 -61.94
C MET A 1 21.42 14.36 -60.80
N ARG A 2 21.02 14.00 -59.57
CA ARG A 2 21.74 14.10 -58.28
C ARG A 2 21.95 15.50 -57.66
N VAL A 3 21.13 15.71 -56.63
CA VAL A 3 21.16 16.74 -55.59
C VAL A 3 21.79 16.11 -54.32
N THR A 4 22.44 16.97 -53.53
CA THR A 4 22.80 16.88 -52.09
C THR A 4 23.73 15.80 -51.56
N ILE A 5 24.70 16.24 -50.73
CA ILE A 5 24.84 15.92 -49.29
C ILE A 5 26.16 16.56 -48.81
N LYS A 6 26.07 17.57 -47.93
CA LYS A 6 27.11 17.92 -46.94
C LYS A 6 26.63 19.08 -46.06
N LEU A 7 25.60 18.85 -45.23
CA LEU A 7 25.29 19.76 -44.11
C LEU A 7 24.31 19.15 -43.08
N VAL A 8 24.64 18.00 -42.48
CA VAL A 8 23.95 17.54 -41.26
C VAL A 8 24.90 16.68 -40.43
N TYR A 9 25.74 17.29 -39.59
CA TYR A 9 26.43 16.57 -38.50
C TYR A 9 26.67 17.45 -37.26
N PHE A 10 25.79 18.44 -37.02
CA PHE A 10 25.85 19.26 -35.82
C PHE A 10 24.46 19.59 -35.27
N PHE A 11 23.58 18.58 -35.18
CA PHE A 11 22.28 18.71 -34.52
C PHE A 11 21.78 17.43 -33.83
N CYS A 12 22.69 16.56 -33.39
CA CYS A 12 22.33 15.34 -32.62
C CYS A 12 22.92 15.29 -31.20
N PHE A 13 23.56 16.35 -30.71
CA PHE A 13 24.20 16.34 -29.39
C PHE A 13 23.63 17.33 -28.36
N ILE A 14 22.47 17.94 -28.64
CA ILE A 14 21.76 18.82 -27.68
C ILE A 14 20.28 18.40 -27.55
N PHE A 15 20.05 17.11 -27.30
CA PHE A 15 18.75 16.61 -26.81
C PHE A 15 18.91 15.51 -25.74
N ILE A 16 20.09 15.42 -25.10
CA ILE A 16 20.35 14.53 -23.94
C ILE A 16 20.35 15.30 -22.61
N LEU A 17 19.96 16.58 -22.60
CA LEU A 17 19.90 17.39 -21.39
C LEU A 17 18.56 18.11 -21.25
N ILE A 18 17.46 17.36 -21.13
CA ILE A 18 16.33 17.58 -20.19
C ILE A 18 15.61 16.22 -20.06
N ASN A 19 16.30 15.21 -19.53
CA ASN A 19 15.63 14.26 -18.66
C ASN A 19 16.03 14.71 -17.26
N GLN A 20 15.37 15.76 -16.76
CA GLN A 20 15.25 15.87 -15.32
C GLN A 20 14.59 14.57 -14.90
N SER A 21 15.35 13.69 -14.24
CA SER A 21 14.89 12.50 -13.57
C SER A 21 13.82 12.91 -12.56
N ARG A 22 12.60 13.18 -13.03
CA ARG A 22 11.42 13.16 -12.18
C ARG A 22 11.32 11.71 -11.78
N ALA A 23 11.80 11.40 -10.58
CA ALA A 23 11.61 10.11 -9.95
C ALA A 23 10.16 9.68 -10.22
N GLN A 24 9.99 8.54 -10.88
CA GLN A 24 8.67 8.05 -11.26
C GLN A 24 7.83 7.94 -9.99
N LEU A 25 6.66 8.59 -9.98
CA LEU A 25 5.78 8.55 -8.81
C LEU A 25 5.40 7.09 -8.55
N HIS A 26 5.55 6.65 -7.29
CA HIS A 26 5.17 5.30 -6.89
C HIS A 26 3.71 5.00 -7.31
N PRO A 27 3.41 3.84 -7.93
CA PRO A 27 2.05 3.53 -8.42
C PRO A 27 0.97 3.69 -7.35
N VAL A 28 1.24 3.23 -6.12
CA VAL A 28 0.33 3.37 -4.97
C VAL A 28 0.11 4.84 -4.56
N ASN A 29 1.12 5.70 -4.68
CA ASN A 29 0.93 7.15 -4.48
C ASN A 29 0.09 7.76 -5.61
N ALA A 30 0.24 7.30 -6.86
CA ALA A 30 -0.60 7.73 -7.96
C ALA A 30 -2.07 7.38 -7.68
N LEU A 31 -2.35 6.14 -7.25
CA LEU A 31 -3.70 5.73 -6.80
C LEU A 31 -4.22 6.65 -5.70
N GLY A 32 -3.44 6.91 -4.64
CA GLY A 32 -3.91 7.78 -3.55
C GLY A 32 -4.27 9.19 -4.02
N ARG A 33 -3.55 9.76 -5.00
CA ARG A 33 -3.89 11.04 -5.63
C ARG A 33 -5.18 10.95 -6.43
N GLU A 34 -5.33 9.93 -7.27
CA GLU A 34 -6.54 9.72 -8.06
C GLU A 34 -7.77 9.49 -7.19
N MET A 35 -7.63 8.74 -6.09
CA MET A 35 -8.70 8.53 -5.12
C MET A 35 -9.09 9.84 -4.43
N PHE A 36 -8.12 10.63 -3.98
CA PHE A 36 -8.41 11.96 -3.43
C PHE A 36 -9.13 12.86 -4.46
N ASP A 37 -8.64 12.88 -5.70
CA ASP A 37 -9.23 13.67 -6.78
C ASP A 37 -10.65 13.20 -7.14
N SER A 38 -10.95 11.90 -7.00
CA SER A 38 -12.30 11.38 -7.21
C SER A 38 -13.31 12.04 -6.25
N PHE A 39 -12.95 12.23 -4.98
CA PHE A 39 -13.79 12.94 -4.02
C PHE A 39 -13.77 14.45 -4.29
N ARG A 40 -12.59 15.02 -4.53
CA ARG A 40 -12.41 16.45 -4.78
C ARG A 40 -13.28 16.96 -5.95
N LEU A 41 -13.41 16.14 -6.99
CA LEU A 41 -14.14 16.44 -8.21
C LEU A 41 -15.54 15.82 -8.24
N SER A 42 -15.95 15.11 -7.19
CA SER A 42 -17.17 14.28 -7.18
C SER A 42 -17.26 13.32 -8.38
N ASN A 43 -16.12 12.79 -8.84
CA ASN A 43 -15.99 11.94 -10.01
C ASN A 43 -16.04 10.46 -9.61
N PHE A 44 -17.24 9.89 -9.64
CA PHE A 44 -17.46 8.48 -9.32
C PHE A 44 -16.82 7.51 -10.33
N ASP A 45 -16.70 7.86 -11.61
CA ASP A 45 -16.11 6.96 -12.60
C ASP A 45 -14.61 6.75 -12.32
N LEU A 46 -13.91 7.80 -11.88
CA LEU A 46 -12.52 7.70 -11.44
C LEU A 46 -12.37 6.82 -10.18
N PHE A 47 -13.30 6.96 -9.22
CA PHE A 47 -13.36 6.09 -8.05
C PHE A 47 -13.56 4.62 -8.46
N LEU A 48 -14.54 4.36 -9.32
CA LEU A 48 -14.90 3.00 -9.75
C LEU A 48 -13.77 2.33 -10.52
N LYS A 49 -13.12 3.06 -11.44
CA LYS A 49 -11.99 2.59 -12.26
C LYS A 49 -10.85 2.03 -11.39
N ASN A 50 -10.65 2.59 -10.21
CA ASN A 50 -9.57 2.24 -9.28
C ASN A 50 -9.97 1.18 -8.23
N SER A 51 -11.16 0.60 -8.37
CA SER A 51 -11.69 -0.45 -7.48
C SER A 51 -11.62 -1.84 -8.12
N ILE A 52 -11.74 -2.89 -7.30
CA ILE A 52 -11.88 -4.27 -7.78
C ILE A 52 -13.05 -4.47 -8.75
N PHE A 53 -14.10 -3.65 -8.66
CA PHE A 53 -15.26 -3.72 -9.55
C PHE A 53 -14.97 -3.25 -10.99
N SER A 54 -13.80 -2.66 -11.25
CA SER A 54 -13.40 -2.27 -12.61
C SER A 54 -12.82 -3.41 -13.45
N LEU A 55 -12.46 -4.54 -12.81
CA LEU A 55 -11.87 -5.68 -13.49
C LEU A 55 -12.93 -6.46 -14.29
N LYS A 56 -12.67 -6.65 -15.59
CA LYS A 56 -13.45 -7.56 -16.42
C LYS A 56 -13.15 -9.01 -16.05
N GLU A 57 -13.97 -9.96 -16.51
CA GLU A 57 -13.82 -11.38 -16.18
C GLU A 57 -12.41 -11.94 -16.48
N SER A 58 -11.87 -11.68 -17.68
CA SER A 58 -10.53 -12.14 -18.07
C SER A 58 -9.43 -11.50 -17.22
N GLU A 59 -9.61 -10.23 -16.88
CA GLU A 59 -8.69 -9.40 -16.09
C GLU A 59 -8.66 -9.86 -14.63
N PHE A 60 -9.84 -10.12 -14.05
CA PHE A 60 -9.99 -10.68 -12.71
C PHE A 60 -9.41 -12.09 -12.62
N LYS A 61 -9.72 -12.95 -13.61
CA LYS A 61 -9.15 -14.31 -13.67
C LYS A 61 -7.63 -14.27 -13.71
N TRP A 62 -7.05 -13.40 -14.54
CA TRP A 62 -5.60 -13.23 -14.62
C TRP A 62 -5.02 -12.70 -13.30
N PHE A 63 -5.65 -11.68 -12.71
CA PHE A 63 -5.23 -11.10 -11.43
C PHE A 63 -5.18 -12.15 -10.33
N LEU A 64 -6.27 -12.90 -10.16
CA LEU A 64 -6.36 -13.90 -9.10
C LEU A 64 -5.40 -15.08 -9.34
N ASN A 65 -5.28 -15.57 -10.58
CA ASN A 65 -4.37 -16.68 -10.91
C ASN A 65 -2.89 -16.35 -10.62
N ASN A 66 -2.49 -15.11 -10.90
CA ASN A 66 -1.10 -14.67 -10.78
C ASN A 66 -0.80 -13.97 -9.44
N ILE A 67 -1.74 -13.96 -8.50
CA ILE A 67 -1.55 -13.24 -7.24
C ILE A 67 -0.46 -13.90 -6.40
N ARG A 68 0.56 -13.13 -6.03
CA ARG A 68 1.64 -13.52 -5.12
C ARG A 68 1.32 -13.07 -3.70
N ASN A 69 0.25 -13.60 -3.13
CA ASN A 69 -0.16 -13.30 -1.76
C ASN A 69 -0.73 -14.59 -1.14
N LYS A 70 -0.02 -15.15 -0.16
CA LYS A 70 -0.40 -16.44 0.42
C LYS A 70 -1.75 -16.37 1.12
N SER A 71 -2.02 -15.31 1.87
CA SER A 71 -3.29 -15.17 2.60
C SER A 71 -4.51 -15.13 1.68
N ILE A 72 -4.43 -14.47 0.52
CA ILE A 72 -5.52 -14.47 -0.46
C ILE A 72 -5.70 -15.86 -1.08
N ARG A 73 -4.61 -16.58 -1.33
CA ARG A 73 -4.67 -17.97 -1.83
C ARG A 73 -5.27 -18.92 -0.78
N ASP A 74 -4.85 -18.79 0.47
CA ASP A 74 -5.36 -19.56 1.61
C ASP A 74 -6.87 -19.33 1.80
N GLU A 75 -7.34 -18.09 1.65
CA GLU A 75 -8.77 -17.76 1.72
C GLU A 75 -9.55 -18.47 0.60
N LEU A 76 -9.01 -18.50 -0.62
CA LEU A 76 -9.66 -19.20 -1.73
C LEU A 76 -9.65 -20.73 -1.56
N ILE A 77 -8.57 -21.28 -1.00
CA ILE A 77 -8.46 -22.70 -0.61
C ILE A 77 -9.46 -23.03 0.49
N TYR A 78 -9.63 -22.17 1.49
CA TYR A 78 -10.58 -22.35 2.56
C TYR A 78 -12.04 -22.36 2.06
N LEU A 79 -12.35 -21.55 1.04
CA LEU A 79 -13.68 -21.54 0.40
C LEU A 79 -13.94 -22.79 -0.47
N HIS A 80 -12.93 -23.58 -0.79
CA HIS A 80 -13.09 -24.84 -1.51
C HIS A 80 -13.58 -25.93 -0.52
N GLN A 81 -14.86 -26.28 -0.64
CA GLN A 81 -15.54 -27.21 0.28
C GLN A 81 -15.32 -28.70 -0.02
N GLN A 82 -14.77 -29.05 -1.18
CA GLN A 82 -14.49 -30.44 -1.53
C GLN A 82 -13.17 -30.87 -0.93
N ASP A 83 -13.05 -32.14 -0.58
CA ASP A 83 -11.80 -32.68 -0.08
C ASP A 83 -10.73 -32.66 -1.19
N PHE A 84 -9.52 -32.24 -0.82
CA PHE A 84 -8.37 -32.37 -1.70
C PHE A 84 -7.93 -33.85 -1.73
N PRO A 85 -7.40 -34.34 -2.87
CA PRO A 85 -6.78 -35.65 -2.93
C PRO A 85 -5.70 -35.83 -1.84
N GLU A 86 -5.48 -37.07 -1.40
CA GLU A 86 -4.38 -37.38 -0.48
C GLU A 86 -3.04 -36.91 -1.07
N ASP A 87 -2.12 -36.49 -0.19
CA ASP A 87 -0.77 -36.00 -0.54
C ASP A 87 -0.70 -34.77 -1.49
N THR A 88 -1.80 -34.04 -1.68
CA THR A 88 -1.81 -32.83 -2.51
C THR A 88 -0.94 -31.72 -1.91
N SER A 89 0.02 -31.21 -2.69
CA SER A 89 0.88 -30.08 -2.31
C SER A 89 0.11 -28.75 -2.21
N TYR A 90 0.68 -27.74 -1.54
CA TYR A 90 0.04 -26.42 -1.43
C TYR A 90 -0.29 -25.80 -2.80
N ASN A 91 0.64 -25.89 -3.75
CA ASN A 91 0.44 -25.35 -5.10
C ASN A 91 -0.65 -26.07 -5.88
N GLU A 92 -0.82 -27.37 -5.68
CA GLU A 92 -1.91 -28.14 -6.30
C GLU A 92 -3.25 -27.82 -5.66
N LYS A 93 -3.31 -27.69 -4.33
CA LYS A 93 -4.52 -27.20 -3.62
C LYS A 93 -4.94 -25.84 -4.15
N TRP A 94 -3.99 -24.93 -4.34
CA TRP A 94 -4.25 -23.62 -4.93
C TRP A 94 -4.84 -23.73 -6.35
N LYS A 95 -4.26 -24.55 -7.23
CA LYS A 95 -4.77 -24.71 -8.61
C LYS A 95 -6.21 -25.23 -8.63
N ILE A 96 -6.48 -26.28 -7.85
CA ILE A 96 -7.82 -26.87 -7.74
C ILE A 96 -8.82 -25.84 -7.19
N ALA A 97 -8.48 -25.20 -6.07
CA ALA A 97 -9.33 -24.18 -5.45
C ALA A 97 -9.59 -23.01 -6.41
N PHE A 98 -8.56 -22.52 -7.09
CA PHE A 98 -8.68 -21.47 -8.09
C PHE A 98 -9.68 -21.86 -9.18
N GLU A 99 -9.49 -23.00 -9.85
CA GLU A 99 -10.34 -23.46 -10.95
C GLU A 99 -11.82 -23.53 -10.58
N HIS A 100 -12.11 -23.93 -9.33
CA HIS A 100 -13.47 -24.06 -8.83
C HIS A 100 -14.07 -22.72 -8.37
N GLN A 101 -13.27 -21.84 -7.77
CA GLN A 101 -13.79 -20.68 -7.03
C GLN A 101 -13.72 -19.35 -7.77
N TRP A 102 -12.80 -19.15 -8.73
CA TRP A 102 -12.60 -17.82 -9.33
C TRP A 102 -13.87 -17.26 -9.99
N ARG A 103 -14.67 -18.13 -10.64
CA ARG A 103 -15.95 -17.74 -11.26
C ARG A 103 -17.00 -17.33 -10.22
N ASN A 104 -17.00 -17.98 -9.06
CA ASN A 104 -17.93 -17.62 -7.98
C ASN A 104 -17.59 -16.25 -7.42
N GLN A 105 -16.30 -15.94 -7.25
CA GLN A 105 -15.84 -14.64 -6.77
C GLN A 105 -16.20 -13.50 -7.73
N ILE A 106 -15.93 -13.64 -9.02
CA ILE A 106 -16.30 -12.58 -9.99
C ILE A 106 -17.81 -12.42 -10.13
N ARG A 107 -18.58 -13.51 -10.07
CA ARG A 107 -20.05 -13.44 -10.06
C ARG A 107 -20.58 -12.75 -8.81
N HIS A 108 -19.94 -12.96 -7.65
CA HIS A 108 -20.29 -12.25 -6.42
C HIS A 108 -20.07 -10.74 -6.60
N LEU A 109 -18.92 -10.33 -7.12
CA LEU A 109 -18.64 -8.92 -7.42
C LEU A 109 -19.63 -8.32 -8.43
N ALA A 110 -19.94 -9.06 -9.50
CA ALA A 110 -20.85 -8.61 -10.56
C ALA A 110 -22.30 -8.40 -10.12
N ARG A 111 -22.70 -8.90 -8.93
CA ARG A 111 -24.02 -8.63 -8.34
C ARG A 111 -24.18 -7.18 -7.87
N HIS A 112 -23.08 -6.47 -7.68
CA HIS A 112 -23.11 -5.07 -7.25
C HIS A 112 -23.14 -4.16 -8.48
N SER A 113 -24.27 -3.49 -8.68
CA SER A 113 -24.40 -2.48 -9.72
C SER A 113 -23.55 -1.23 -9.40
N SER A 114 -23.17 -0.50 -10.44
CA SER A 114 -22.49 0.80 -10.34
C SER A 114 -23.22 1.78 -9.39
N SER A 115 -24.55 1.81 -9.44
CA SER A 115 -25.39 2.63 -8.54
C SER A 115 -25.29 2.20 -7.07
N GLN A 116 -25.28 0.89 -6.79
CA GLN A 116 -25.10 0.36 -5.43
C GLN A 116 -23.70 0.72 -4.90
N ILE A 117 -22.65 0.51 -5.70
CA ILE A 117 -21.27 0.85 -5.30
C ILE A 117 -21.16 2.35 -4.97
N LYS A 118 -21.74 3.21 -5.81
CA LYS A 118 -21.79 4.66 -5.58
C LYS A 118 -22.47 5.00 -4.26
N THR A 119 -23.66 4.44 -4.04
CA THR A 119 -24.51 4.73 -2.87
C THR A 119 -23.88 4.22 -1.58
N GLU A 120 -23.23 3.07 -1.62
CA GLU A 120 -22.72 2.42 -0.42
C GLU A 120 -21.27 2.78 -0.08
N SER A 121 -20.47 3.24 -1.04
CA SER A 121 -19.02 3.41 -0.84
C SER A 121 -18.50 4.82 -1.19
N PHE A 122 -19.13 5.53 -2.12
CA PHE A 122 -18.66 6.86 -2.55
C PHE A 122 -19.44 7.99 -1.87
N ILE A 123 -20.78 7.93 -1.95
CA ILE A 123 -21.68 8.94 -1.35
C ILE A 123 -21.49 9.07 0.17
N PRO A 124 -21.28 7.99 0.97
CA PRO A 124 -21.11 8.13 2.41
C PRO A 124 -19.93 9.02 2.80
N ILE A 125 -18.79 8.92 2.10
CA ILE A 125 -17.63 9.78 2.35
C ILE A 125 -17.95 11.25 2.06
N LEU A 126 -18.66 11.53 0.95
CA LEU A 126 -19.06 12.90 0.63
C LEU A 126 -20.06 13.44 1.66
N LYS A 127 -20.99 12.60 2.13
CA LYS A 127 -21.99 12.95 3.14
C LYS A 127 -21.32 13.24 4.48
N GLU A 128 -20.50 12.33 4.98
CA GLU A 128 -19.78 12.51 6.25
C GLU A 128 -18.87 13.74 6.19
N ALA A 129 -18.15 13.97 5.09
CA ALA A 129 -17.36 15.19 4.93
C ALA A 129 -18.21 16.47 4.93
N SER A 130 -19.44 16.41 4.41
CA SER A 130 -20.36 17.56 4.40
C SER A 130 -20.83 17.95 5.81
N GLU A 131 -20.85 17.03 6.77
CA GLU A 131 -21.16 17.31 8.18
C GLU A 131 -20.12 18.22 8.83
N TYR A 132 -18.89 18.25 8.29
CA TYR A 132 -17.81 19.16 8.69
C TYR A 132 -17.76 20.46 7.85
N GLY A 133 -18.73 20.67 6.95
CA GLY A 133 -18.77 21.81 6.04
C GLY A 133 -17.72 21.76 4.92
N ILE A 134 -17.10 20.59 4.67
CA ILE A 134 -15.99 20.47 3.71
C ILE A 134 -16.44 20.86 2.30
N GLN A 135 -15.77 21.86 1.76
CA GLN A 135 -15.88 22.25 0.35
C GLN A 135 -14.75 21.61 -0.44
N TRP A 136 -15.03 20.42 -1.00
CA TRP A 136 -14.05 19.58 -1.71
C TRP A 136 -13.12 20.34 -2.66
N LYS A 137 -13.62 21.27 -3.48
CA LYS A 137 -12.77 22.03 -4.42
C LYS A 137 -11.67 22.86 -3.77
N THR A 138 -11.79 23.18 -2.48
CA THR A 138 -10.83 23.99 -1.72
C THR A 138 -9.87 23.15 -0.88
N THR A 139 -10.07 21.83 -0.84
CA THR A 139 -9.22 20.95 -0.03
C THR A 139 -7.85 20.76 -0.66
N ARG A 140 -6.84 20.55 0.18
CA ARG A 140 -5.46 20.28 -0.24
C ARG A 140 -4.98 18.97 0.35
N LEU A 141 -4.59 18.03 -0.50
CA LEU A 141 -3.94 16.79 -0.08
C LEU A 141 -2.59 17.13 0.57
N LEU A 142 -2.39 16.68 1.80
CA LEU A 142 -1.16 16.87 2.58
C LEU A 142 -0.23 15.65 2.49
N GLY A 143 -0.79 14.44 2.49
CA GLY A 143 0.01 13.21 2.51
C GLY A 143 -0.77 11.98 2.06
N ILE A 144 -0.01 11.02 1.53
CA ILE A 144 -0.45 9.65 1.24
C ILE A 144 0.52 8.75 1.97
N GLU A 145 0.02 7.95 2.90
CA GLU A 145 0.85 7.09 3.75
C GLU A 145 0.23 5.70 3.85
N VAL A 146 1.04 4.65 3.74
CA VAL A 146 0.62 3.29 4.07
C VAL A 146 0.54 3.19 5.60
N LEU A 147 -0.63 2.85 6.12
CA LEU A 147 -0.83 2.62 7.54
C LEU A 147 -0.38 1.20 7.92
N LEU A 148 0.49 1.11 8.92
CA LEU A 148 0.91 -0.14 9.54
C LEU A 148 0.67 -0.05 11.06
N PRO A 149 -0.45 -0.60 11.57
CA PRO A 149 -0.65 -0.72 13.01
C PRO A 149 0.42 -1.65 13.62
N VAL A 150 0.98 -1.23 14.75
CA VAL A 150 2.00 -1.98 15.50
C VAL A 150 1.47 -2.29 16.89
N GLY A 151 1.26 -3.57 17.16
CA GLY A 151 0.89 -4.09 18.47
C GLY A 151 2.03 -4.81 19.18
N TRP A 152 1.75 -5.31 20.37
CA TRP A 152 2.67 -6.11 21.18
C TRP A 152 2.01 -7.41 21.62
N LYS A 153 2.57 -8.54 21.19
CA LYS A 153 2.03 -9.86 21.52
C LYS A 153 3.13 -10.89 21.66
N ASN A 154 3.04 -11.74 22.67
CA ASN A 154 4.00 -12.83 22.91
C ASN A 154 5.47 -12.35 22.95
N GLY A 155 5.72 -11.20 23.60
CA GLY A 155 7.06 -10.65 23.79
C GLY A 155 7.70 -10.01 22.56
N ARG A 156 6.91 -9.62 21.55
CA ARG A 156 7.40 -9.04 20.29
C ARG A 156 6.42 -8.06 19.67
N PHE A 157 6.91 -7.26 18.73
CA PHE A 157 6.04 -6.44 17.88
C PHE A 157 5.22 -7.32 16.93
N GLU A 158 3.93 -7.03 16.85
CA GLU A 158 2.99 -7.61 15.90
C GLU A 158 2.63 -6.53 14.88
N ILE A 159 3.06 -6.74 13.64
CA ILE A 159 2.89 -5.78 12.55
C ILE A 159 2.23 -6.54 11.41
N LYS A 160 1.16 -5.97 10.86
CA LYS A 160 0.47 -6.56 9.71
C LYS A 160 1.45 -6.71 8.55
N GLY A 161 1.65 -7.95 8.10
CA GLY A 161 2.39 -8.32 6.91
C GLY A 161 1.62 -9.35 6.11
N ASP A 162 1.84 -9.39 4.79
CA ASP A 162 1.36 -10.47 3.95
C ASP A 162 2.49 -11.45 3.69
N LEU A 163 2.17 -12.74 3.73
CA LEU A 163 3.10 -13.81 3.46
C LEU A 163 3.28 -14.01 1.95
N ASP A 164 4.52 -14.32 1.59
CA ASP A 164 4.88 -14.73 0.24
C ASP A 164 4.60 -16.24 0.04
N LEU A 165 4.74 -16.73 -1.19
CA LEU A 165 4.44 -18.11 -1.59
C LEU A 165 5.59 -19.09 -1.33
N ASP A 166 6.72 -18.61 -0.83
CA ASP A 166 7.89 -19.44 -0.57
C ASP A 166 7.72 -20.26 0.71
N GLU A 167 7.66 -21.58 0.58
CA GLU A 167 7.43 -22.52 1.69
C GLU A 167 8.57 -22.54 2.73
N SER A 168 9.71 -21.90 2.46
CA SER A 168 10.93 -22.06 3.26
C SER A 168 11.48 -20.80 3.94
N ASN A 169 11.00 -19.58 3.64
CA ASN A 169 11.65 -18.34 4.15
C ASN A 169 10.72 -17.17 4.50
N SER A 170 9.43 -17.15 4.11
CA SER A 170 8.54 -16.08 4.55
C SER A 170 8.07 -16.31 5.98
N SER A 171 8.58 -15.47 6.88
CA SER A 171 8.04 -15.31 8.22
C SER A 171 7.08 -14.12 8.24
N GLU A 172 6.02 -14.19 9.04
CA GLU A 172 5.17 -13.02 9.35
C GLU A 172 5.97 -11.84 9.93
N ARG A 173 7.22 -12.09 10.36
CA ARG A 173 8.16 -11.10 10.88
C ARG A 173 8.94 -10.34 9.80
N VAL A 174 8.88 -10.77 8.54
CA VAL A 174 9.56 -10.06 7.44
C VAL A 174 8.65 -8.93 6.97
N LEU A 175 9.11 -7.69 7.10
CA LEU A 175 8.41 -6.54 6.55
C LEU A 175 8.96 -6.20 5.17
N TYR A 176 8.09 -6.11 4.19
CA TYR A 176 8.42 -5.61 2.86
C TYR A 176 7.98 -4.14 2.78
N ILE A 177 8.93 -3.25 2.49
CA ILE A 177 8.74 -1.80 2.47
C ILE A 177 9.26 -1.27 1.14
N ASP A 178 8.40 -0.56 0.41
CA ASP A 178 8.74 -0.03 -0.90
C ASP A 178 9.45 1.32 -0.80
N ARG A 179 10.51 1.49 -1.59
CA ARG A 179 11.13 2.79 -1.81
C ARG A 179 10.14 3.74 -2.47
N GLY A 180 10.17 5.01 -2.06
CA GLY A 180 9.28 6.03 -2.62
C GLY A 180 7.85 6.02 -2.07
N LEU A 181 7.53 5.10 -1.14
CA LEU A 181 6.33 5.19 -0.30
C LEU A 181 6.63 5.76 1.08
N SER A 182 5.62 6.41 1.66
CA SER A 182 5.63 6.81 3.07
C SER A 182 4.85 5.76 3.85
N TYR A 183 5.44 5.23 4.92
CA TYR A 183 4.78 4.30 5.83
C TYR A 183 4.62 4.95 7.20
N ARG A 184 3.42 4.82 7.79
CA ARG A 184 3.10 5.29 9.13
C ARG A 184 2.86 4.09 10.04
N PHE A 185 3.80 3.87 10.94
CA PHE A 185 3.71 2.86 11.98
C PHE A 185 2.97 3.48 13.17
N THR A 186 1.74 3.03 13.43
CA THR A 186 0.94 3.53 14.55
C THR A 186 1.10 2.59 15.75
N LEU A 187 1.88 3.03 16.73
CA LEU A 187 2.15 2.29 17.96
C LEU A 187 0.89 2.26 18.86
N SER A 188 0.32 1.08 19.09
CA SER A 188 -0.81 0.94 20.02
C SER A 188 -0.37 0.96 21.48
N LYS A 189 -1.32 1.14 22.40
CA LYS A 189 -1.04 1.35 23.83
C LYS A 189 -0.26 0.22 24.50
N ASP A 190 -0.41 -1.00 24.00
CA ASP A 190 0.32 -2.21 24.43
C ASP A 190 1.82 -2.18 24.07
N THR A 191 2.22 -1.34 23.11
CA THR A 191 3.64 -1.09 22.81
C THR A 191 4.26 -0.01 23.70
N TYR A 192 3.47 0.68 24.55
CA TYR A 192 3.99 1.82 25.31
C TYR A 192 5.06 1.40 26.32
N GLY A 193 6.19 2.09 26.27
CA GLY A 193 7.39 1.72 27.03
C GLY A 193 8.25 0.64 26.37
N ARG A 194 7.90 0.20 25.15
CA ARG A 194 8.74 -0.65 24.29
C ARG A 194 9.30 0.19 23.15
N THR A 195 10.60 0.42 23.18
CA THR A 195 11.28 1.22 22.16
C THR A 195 11.21 0.53 20.80
N PHE A 196 10.50 1.12 19.82
CA PHE A 196 10.50 0.64 18.44
C PHE A 196 11.64 1.28 17.67
N MET A 197 12.68 0.51 17.36
CA MET A 197 13.89 0.98 16.70
C MET A 197 14.11 0.28 15.36
N ILE A 198 14.64 1.01 14.40
CA ILE A 198 15.12 0.49 13.12
C ILE A 198 16.63 0.74 13.03
N GLY A 199 17.37 -0.29 12.63
CA GLY A 199 18.83 -0.26 12.51
C GLY A 199 19.35 -1.10 11.34
N THR A 200 20.65 -0.98 11.07
CA THR A 200 21.33 -1.76 10.03
C THR A 200 21.65 -3.18 10.49
N ASP A 201 21.77 -3.37 11.80
CA ASP A 201 22.01 -4.66 12.44
C ASP A 201 20.86 -5.03 13.38
N PRO A 202 20.55 -6.33 13.52
CA PRO A 202 19.48 -6.77 14.41
C PRO A 202 19.87 -6.54 15.86
N GLU A 203 18.97 -5.95 16.63
CA GLU A 203 19.07 -5.84 18.10
C GLU A 203 20.30 -5.04 18.59
N ASN A 204 20.89 -4.20 17.73
CA ASN A 204 22.01 -3.34 18.10
C ASN A 204 21.58 -1.86 18.04
N SER A 205 21.36 -1.26 19.20
CA SER A 205 20.94 0.15 19.30
C SER A 205 22.02 1.14 18.86
N ASP A 206 23.30 0.76 18.90
CA ASP A 206 24.41 1.63 18.48
C ASP A 206 24.48 1.74 16.94
N LEU A 207 23.79 0.84 16.24
CA LEU A 207 23.68 0.79 14.79
C LEU A 207 22.26 1.14 14.32
N ASN A 208 21.63 2.10 15.00
CA ASN A 208 20.35 2.65 14.57
C ASN A 208 20.47 3.35 13.20
N TYR A 209 19.37 3.36 12.45
CA TYR A 209 19.31 3.94 11.12
C TYR A 209 18.23 5.02 11.08
N ASP A 210 18.61 6.29 11.18
CA ASP A 210 17.66 7.41 11.27
C ASP A 210 17.32 8.05 9.91
N THR A 211 18.06 7.71 8.85
CA THR A 211 17.91 8.38 7.55
C THR A 211 16.55 8.05 6.92
N GLY A 212 15.70 9.06 6.78
CA GLY A 212 14.34 8.90 6.27
C GLY A 212 13.37 8.33 7.30
N ILE A 213 13.70 8.36 8.60
CA ILE A 213 12.83 7.92 9.68
C ILE A 213 12.53 9.09 10.62
N ILE A 214 11.25 9.28 10.95
CA ILE A 214 10.81 10.22 11.98
C ILE A 214 10.28 9.40 13.15
N GLY A 215 10.81 9.63 14.36
CA GLY A 215 10.38 8.92 15.56
C GLY A 215 11.05 7.57 15.78
N ASN A 216 12.22 7.33 15.18
CA ASN A 216 13.00 6.13 15.45
C ASN A 216 13.36 6.02 16.94
N GLY A 217 13.29 4.81 17.50
CA GLY A 217 13.55 4.60 18.92
C GLY A 217 12.47 5.17 19.84
N SER A 218 11.28 5.48 19.31
CA SER A 218 10.16 5.92 20.17
C SER A 218 9.43 4.73 20.77
N GLY A 219 9.06 4.84 22.04
CA GLY A 219 8.14 3.91 22.69
C GLY A 219 6.67 4.34 22.64
N GLN A 220 6.37 5.51 22.07
CA GLN A 220 5.02 6.06 21.96
C GLN A 220 4.87 6.92 20.69
N GLY A 221 3.65 7.04 20.18
CA GLY A 221 3.34 7.84 18.99
C GLY A 221 3.87 7.25 17.68
N ASP A 222 3.57 7.90 16.57
CA ASP A 222 3.83 7.34 15.25
C ASP A 222 5.31 7.40 14.84
N VAL A 223 5.75 6.34 14.16
CA VAL A 223 7.04 6.26 13.46
C VAL A 223 6.80 6.33 11.95
N ILE A 224 7.45 7.26 11.26
CA ILE A 224 7.24 7.50 9.82
C ILE A 224 8.48 7.09 9.04
N LEU A 225 8.32 6.23 8.04
CA LEU A 225 9.39 5.81 7.13
C LEU A 225 9.20 6.43 5.75
N LYS A 226 10.26 7.00 5.20
CA LYS A 226 10.33 7.57 3.84
C LYS A 226 11.64 7.13 3.19
N PHE A 227 11.68 5.87 2.76
CA PHE A 227 12.87 5.28 2.16
C PHE A 227 13.02 5.67 0.69
N ASN A 228 14.27 5.80 0.26
CA ASN A 228 14.65 6.22 -1.09
C ASN A 228 15.73 5.29 -1.66
N GLU A 229 16.21 5.60 -2.86
CA GLU A 229 17.21 4.81 -3.59
C GLU A 229 18.52 4.57 -2.80
N LYS A 230 18.85 5.44 -1.84
CA LYS A 230 20.04 5.30 -0.98
C LYS A 230 19.81 4.44 0.24
N THR A 231 18.55 4.11 0.56
CA THR A 231 18.24 3.26 1.71
C THR A 231 18.74 1.82 1.45
N PRO A 232 19.49 1.22 2.40
CA PRO A 232 19.92 -0.18 2.31
C PRO A 232 18.77 -1.13 2.00
N SER A 233 19.03 -2.17 1.21
CA SER A 233 18.02 -3.18 0.83
C SER A 233 17.55 -4.05 2.00
N LYS A 234 18.31 -4.06 3.10
CA LYS A 234 18.00 -4.79 4.33
C LYS A 234 18.24 -3.89 5.53
N LEU A 235 17.23 -3.80 6.39
CA LEU A 235 17.28 -3.19 7.71
C LEU A 235 16.61 -4.15 8.71
N PHE A 236 16.55 -3.78 9.97
CA PHE A 236 15.87 -4.55 11.01
C PHE A 236 15.04 -3.63 11.89
N TYR A 237 13.83 -4.05 12.24
CA TYR A 237 13.10 -3.44 13.37
C TYR A 237 13.33 -4.29 14.61
N PHE A 238 13.47 -3.68 15.78
CA PHE A 238 13.70 -4.38 17.04
C PHE A 238 13.33 -3.52 18.25
N CYS A 239 13.27 -4.17 19.41
CA CYS A 239 13.20 -3.52 20.72
C CYS A 239 14.54 -3.75 21.43
N PRO A 240 15.34 -2.70 21.72
CA PRO A 240 16.60 -2.84 22.45
C PRO A 240 16.45 -3.58 23.79
N ASP A 241 15.33 -3.37 24.48
CA ASP A 241 15.06 -3.93 25.80
C ASP A 241 14.52 -5.38 25.76
N GLN A 242 14.25 -5.93 24.57
CA GLN A 242 13.64 -7.26 24.43
C GLN A 242 14.22 -8.02 23.24
N LYS A 243 15.10 -8.97 23.56
CA LYS A 243 15.63 -9.94 22.60
C LYS A 243 14.50 -10.71 21.92
N GLY A 244 14.58 -10.84 20.60
CA GLY A 244 13.63 -11.55 19.75
C GLY A 244 12.35 -10.77 19.43
N ALA A 245 12.23 -9.51 19.85
CA ALA A 245 11.03 -8.69 19.64
C ALA A 245 10.86 -8.17 18.21
N GLY A 246 11.91 -8.30 17.39
CA GLY A 246 12.05 -7.70 16.07
C GLY A 246 11.99 -8.67 14.89
N GLY A 247 12.32 -8.13 13.73
CA GLY A 247 12.39 -8.85 12.46
C GLY A 247 13.11 -8.06 11.36
N PRO A 248 13.42 -8.69 10.23
CA PRO A 248 14.05 -8.01 9.11
C PRO A 248 13.03 -7.14 8.35
N ILE A 249 13.51 -6.01 7.84
CA ILE A 249 12.84 -5.18 6.85
C ILE A 249 13.58 -5.36 5.52
N LEU A 250 12.88 -5.85 4.50
CA LEU A 250 13.37 -5.90 3.14
C LEU A 250 12.85 -4.66 2.39
N VAL A 251 13.79 -3.77 2.04
CA VAL A 251 13.50 -2.54 1.32
C VAL A 251 13.58 -2.82 -0.18
N LYS A 252 12.44 -2.72 -0.85
CA LYS A 252 12.24 -3.15 -2.23
C LYS A 252 11.89 -2.00 -3.14
N ASP A 253 12.15 -2.18 -4.42
CA ASP A 253 11.64 -1.28 -5.45
C ASP A 253 10.18 -1.61 -5.79
N PRO A 254 9.40 -0.66 -6.32
CA PRO A 254 7.97 -0.84 -6.55
C PRO A 254 7.64 -2.01 -7.49
N ASP A 255 8.52 -2.26 -8.45
CA ASP A 255 8.44 -3.26 -9.52
C ASP A 255 9.18 -4.57 -9.20
N ASP A 256 9.80 -4.70 -8.01
CA ASP A 256 10.45 -5.93 -7.58
C ASP A 256 9.44 -7.08 -7.48
N GLN A 257 9.69 -8.18 -8.20
CA GLN A 257 8.85 -9.38 -8.23
C GLN A 257 9.14 -10.37 -7.09
N GLY A 258 10.20 -10.14 -6.32
CA GLY A 258 10.64 -10.92 -5.16
C GLY A 258 10.07 -10.43 -3.83
N LYS A 259 8.82 -9.94 -3.86
CA LYS A 259 8.03 -9.55 -2.67
C LYS A 259 6.58 -9.98 -2.86
N PRO A 260 5.83 -10.21 -1.76
CA PRO A 260 4.41 -10.47 -1.85
C PRO A 260 3.65 -9.25 -2.40
N ASN A 261 2.53 -9.50 -3.07
CA ASN A 261 1.54 -8.49 -3.41
C ASN A 261 0.77 -8.10 -2.13
N GLN A 262 1.34 -7.17 -1.37
CA GLN A 262 0.84 -6.75 -0.07
C GLN A 262 -0.51 -6.03 -0.20
N ARG A 263 -1.41 -6.30 0.75
CA ARG A 263 -2.66 -5.59 0.99
C ARG A 263 -2.36 -4.38 1.86
N LEU A 264 -2.17 -3.23 1.21
CA LEU A 264 -1.83 -1.97 1.85
C LEU A 264 -3.09 -1.20 2.24
N ASP A 265 -3.11 -0.62 3.44
CA ASP A 265 -4.15 0.35 3.82
C ASP A 265 -3.56 1.75 3.66
N LEU A 266 -4.18 2.62 2.85
CA LEU A 266 -3.69 3.96 2.57
C LEU A 266 -4.46 5.02 3.35
N LEU A 267 -3.73 5.85 4.08
CA LEU A 267 -4.23 7.09 4.68
C LEU A 267 -4.01 8.26 3.71
N LEU A 268 -5.12 8.86 3.27
CA LEU A 268 -5.13 10.13 2.57
C LEU A 268 -5.38 11.24 3.59
N THR A 269 -4.35 12.01 3.94
CA THR A 269 -4.49 13.16 4.83
C THR A 269 -4.63 14.42 3.99
N PHE A 270 -5.66 15.22 4.26
CA PHE A 270 -5.91 16.48 3.56
C PHE A 270 -6.26 17.60 4.54
N SER A 271 -6.17 18.84 4.06
CA SER A 271 -6.57 20.03 4.82
C SER A 271 -7.77 20.73 4.20
N PHE A 272 -8.53 21.38 5.06
CA PHE A 272 -9.67 22.24 4.74
C PHE A 272 -9.76 23.36 5.80
N ASP A 273 -10.49 24.43 5.49
CA ASP A 273 -10.89 25.50 6.41
C ASP A 273 -9.81 26.57 6.75
N GLN A 274 -10.24 27.63 7.44
CA GLN A 274 -9.41 28.68 8.05
C GLN A 274 -9.88 28.97 9.50
N PRO A 275 -9.11 28.61 10.55
CA PRO A 275 -7.77 28.00 10.52
C PRO A 275 -7.77 26.61 9.89
N LYS A 276 -6.64 26.22 9.29
CA LYS A 276 -6.53 24.94 8.60
C LYS A 276 -6.71 23.78 9.60
N ARG A 277 -7.57 22.84 9.24
CA ARG A 277 -7.84 21.60 9.96
C ARG A 277 -7.43 20.41 9.09
N ALA A 278 -7.05 19.30 9.70
CA ALA A 278 -6.61 18.10 8.99
C ALA A 278 -7.69 17.01 9.08
N PHE A 279 -7.89 16.29 7.98
CA PHE A 279 -8.88 15.23 7.84
C PHE A 279 -8.26 14.02 7.16
N GLN A 280 -8.84 12.84 7.39
CA GLN A 280 -8.35 11.60 6.82
C GLN A 280 -9.43 10.76 6.12
N ILE A 281 -9.02 10.09 5.05
CA ILE A 281 -9.77 9.01 4.39
C ILE A 281 -8.87 7.77 4.40
N MET A 282 -9.45 6.63 4.74
CA MET A 282 -8.81 5.33 4.63
C MET A 282 -9.22 4.64 3.33
N ILE A 283 -8.26 4.28 2.49
CA ILE A 283 -8.44 3.36 1.36
C ILE A 283 -7.91 1.99 1.78
N LYS A 284 -8.80 1.01 1.99
CA LYS A 284 -8.43 -0.28 2.56
C LYS A 284 -8.08 -1.31 1.50
N GLN A 285 -7.13 -2.18 1.83
CA GLN A 285 -6.72 -3.33 1.01
C GLN A 285 -6.41 -2.96 -0.45
N VAL A 286 -5.49 -2.04 -0.64
CA VAL A 286 -4.87 -1.76 -1.94
C VAL A 286 -3.93 -2.89 -2.29
N VAL A 287 -4.10 -3.46 -3.48
CA VAL A 287 -3.29 -4.54 -4.05
C VAL A 287 -2.92 -4.22 -5.49
N LEU A 288 -1.80 -4.75 -5.98
CA LEU A 288 -1.35 -4.56 -7.36
C LEU A 288 -2.09 -5.49 -8.32
N SER A 289 -2.65 -4.94 -9.39
CA SER A 289 -3.15 -5.69 -10.55
C SER A 289 -2.29 -5.41 -11.79
N HIS A 290 -2.55 -6.11 -12.91
CA HIS A 290 -1.89 -5.80 -14.19
C HIS A 290 -2.20 -4.40 -14.72
N LYS A 291 -3.27 -3.74 -14.25
CA LYS A 291 -3.61 -2.36 -14.61
C LYS A 291 -3.03 -1.33 -13.65
N GLY A 292 -2.30 -1.77 -12.63
CA GLY A 292 -1.87 -0.95 -11.51
C GLY A 292 -2.63 -1.27 -10.22
N PRO A 293 -2.36 -0.51 -9.14
CA PRO A 293 -2.98 -0.73 -7.84
C PRO A 293 -4.49 -0.46 -7.87
N ILE A 294 -5.25 -1.31 -7.19
CA ILE A 294 -6.70 -1.21 -6.99
C ILE A 294 -7.03 -1.44 -5.53
N PHE A 295 -8.14 -0.86 -5.03
CA PHE A 295 -8.65 -1.19 -3.69
C PHE A 295 -9.71 -2.28 -3.76
N THR A 296 -9.70 -3.19 -2.78
CA THR A 296 -10.65 -4.32 -2.69
C THR A 296 -11.68 -4.16 -1.59
N GLN A 297 -11.57 -3.12 -0.75
CA GLN A 297 -12.53 -2.83 0.31
C GLN A 297 -13.07 -1.42 0.27
N ARG A 298 -14.27 -1.24 0.82
CA ARG A 298 -14.93 0.06 0.94
C ARG A 298 -14.03 1.07 1.66
N PRO A 299 -13.71 2.21 1.03
CA PRO A 299 -13.04 3.31 1.71
C PRO A 299 -13.90 3.90 2.83
N SER A 300 -13.27 4.50 3.84
CA SER A 300 -13.98 5.11 4.97
C SER A 300 -13.42 6.50 5.28
N PHE A 301 -14.29 7.45 5.57
CA PHE A 301 -13.89 8.74 6.10
C PHE A 301 -13.60 8.59 7.59
N ILE A 302 -12.42 9.06 8.03
CA ILE A 302 -12.01 8.99 9.44
C ILE A 302 -12.49 10.24 10.19
N GLY A 303 -12.64 11.36 9.50
CA GLY A 303 -13.00 12.63 10.08
C GLY A 303 -11.80 13.53 10.37
N GLU A 304 -12.02 14.51 11.24
CA GLU A 304 -11.00 15.43 11.70
C GLU A 304 -9.97 14.72 12.57
N VAL A 305 -8.70 15.06 12.36
CA VAL A 305 -7.58 14.55 13.14
C VAL A 305 -6.65 15.70 13.53
N THR A 306 -5.90 15.53 14.61
CA THR A 306 -4.72 16.37 14.86
C THR A 306 -3.75 16.21 13.69
N LEU A 307 -3.13 17.31 13.24
CA LEU A 307 -2.18 17.27 12.12
C LEU A 307 -1.15 16.15 12.34
N PRO A 308 -1.13 15.10 11.49
CA PRO A 308 -0.26 13.96 11.72
C PRO A 308 1.22 14.35 11.68
N ARG A 309 2.01 13.73 12.57
CA ARG A 309 3.47 13.92 12.62
C ARG A 309 4.08 13.68 11.23
N GLY A 310 5.00 14.57 10.83
CA GLY A 310 5.70 14.48 9.54
C GLY A 310 4.95 15.10 8.35
N LEU A 311 3.78 15.70 8.58
CA LEU A 311 3.02 16.50 7.61
C LEU A 311 2.99 17.98 8.01
N SER A 312 2.69 18.84 7.04
CA SER A 312 2.57 20.29 7.21
C SER A 312 1.42 20.82 6.36
N PHE A 313 0.84 21.94 6.79
CA PHE A 313 -0.30 22.59 6.13
C PHE A 313 0.01 23.29 4.78
#